data_AF-A0A969B8R2-F1
#
_entry.id   AF-A0A969B8R2-F1
#
_cell.length_a   1.000
_cell.length_b   1.000
_cell.length_c   1.000
_cell.angle_alpha   90.00
_cell.angle_beta   90.00
_cell.angle_gamma   90.00
#
_symmetry.space_group_name_H-M   'P 1'
#
loop_
_entity.id
_entity.type
_entity.pdbx_description
1 polymer ?
#
loop_
_entity_poly.entity_id
_entity_poly.type
_entity_poly.pdbx_seq_one_letter_code
_entity_poly.pdbx_strand_id
1 'polypeptide(L)'
;MLRRAFFILTLSFSAYTNAGQFDYLPAGQAPEKEFQTLMNSGNYKHALMAWGSAHGLSSFGTSANGKATLAWLLYQNGMALSGLDMVLSTNPKSLNAQLLQTWKTELKNSIWIQKGWMQTAGAWKALYNNDAVNIQIKSRRDIQKALAQADKLPKDNANGKARLWWKIATLGPLINEIDLSLKALKLMRESGQTVVGADQISSAYARILYQKGDLEAALKAFNEVPKSSNLWIESVEERRLDPPAQRRFR
;
A
#
# COMPACT_ATOMS: atom_id res chain seq x y z
N MET A 1 34.17 -24.26 7.60
CA MET A 1 33.48 -23.54 8.70
C MET A 1 32.67 -22.38 8.12
N LEU A 2 31.42 -22.63 7.72
CA LEU A 2 30.54 -21.60 7.16
C LEU A 2 29.72 -20.94 8.28
N ARG A 3 30.00 -19.67 8.56
CA ARG A 3 29.16 -18.83 9.42
C ARG A 3 27.89 -18.48 8.65
N ARG A 4 26.75 -19.06 9.05
CA ARG A 4 25.41 -18.67 8.63
C ARG A 4 25.12 -17.28 9.22
N ALA A 5 25.13 -16.25 8.38
CA ALA A 5 24.60 -14.95 8.75
C ALA A 5 23.07 -15.01 8.72
N PHE A 6 22.46 -15.09 9.90
CA PHE A 6 21.04 -14.82 10.08
C PHE A 6 20.81 -13.32 9.78
N PHE A 7 20.20 -13.02 8.64
CA PHE A 7 19.63 -11.70 8.39
C PHE A 7 18.39 -11.56 9.28
N ILE A 8 18.57 -10.93 10.44
CA ILE A 8 17.45 -10.41 11.23
C ILE A 8 16.90 -9.23 10.44
N LEU A 9 15.72 -9.41 9.87
CA LEU A 9 14.94 -8.35 9.23
C LEU A 9 14.48 -7.39 10.35
N THR A 10 15.30 -6.40 10.67
CA THR A 10 14.91 -5.30 11.55
C THR A 10 13.90 -4.43 10.81
N LEU A 11 12.62 -4.78 10.94
CA LEU A 11 11.53 -3.84 10.71
C LEU A 11 11.79 -2.64 11.60
N SER A 12 12.32 -1.58 10.99
CA SER A 12 12.55 -0.31 11.65
C SER A 12 11.17 0.30 11.89
N PHE A 13 10.60 0.01 13.06
CA PHE A 13 9.40 0.69 13.54
C PHE A 13 9.80 2.12 13.86
N SER A 14 9.61 3.02 12.91
CA SER A 14 9.55 4.45 13.20
C SER A 14 8.32 4.67 14.07
N ALA A 15 8.50 4.68 15.39
CA ALA A 15 7.49 5.17 16.32
C ALA A 15 7.33 6.67 16.09
N TYR A 16 6.47 7.05 15.14
CA TYR A 16 5.93 8.39 15.10
C TYR A 16 4.98 8.51 16.28
N THR A 17 5.48 8.98 17.43
CA THR A 17 4.66 9.43 18.55
C THR A 17 3.96 10.74 18.14
N ASN A 18 2.96 10.62 17.26
CA ASN A 18 1.92 11.63 17.19
C ASN A 18 1.14 11.49 18.50
N ALA A 19 1.46 12.34 19.48
CA ALA A 19 0.56 12.60 20.58
C ALA A 19 -0.74 13.14 19.97
N GLY A 20 -1.72 12.25 19.79
CA GLY A 20 -3.05 12.66 19.37
C GLY A 20 -3.70 13.42 20.52
N GLN A 21 -4.39 14.52 20.22
CA GLN A 21 -5.38 15.05 21.15
C GLN A 21 -6.59 14.11 21.10
N PHE A 22 -6.79 13.34 22.17
CA PHE A 22 -7.92 12.42 22.32
C PHE A 22 -9.01 13.07 23.19
N ASP A 23 -9.40 14.29 22.84
CA ASP A 23 -10.35 15.11 23.61
C ASP A 23 -11.78 14.54 23.59
N TYR A 24 -12.08 13.64 22.65
CA TYR A 24 -13.36 12.95 22.54
C TYR A 24 -13.53 11.83 23.58
N LEU A 25 -12.48 11.44 24.30
CA LEU A 25 -12.54 10.37 25.28
C LEU A 25 -13.38 10.80 26.49
N PRO A 26 -14.25 9.91 27.01
CA PRO A 26 -14.85 10.14 28.32
C PRO A 26 -13.78 10.30 29.39
N ALA A 27 -14.01 11.21 30.34
CA ALA A 27 -13.12 11.49 31.45
C ALA A 27 -13.90 11.81 32.73
N GLY A 28 -15.06 11.17 32.90
CA GLY A 28 -15.97 11.40 34.02
C GLY A 28 -15.48 10.72 35.30
N GLN A 29 -14.88 9.54 35.18
CA GLN A 29 -14.38 8.74 36.30
C GLN A 29 -12.84 8.74 36.38
N ALA A 30 -12.29 8.41 37.55
CA ALA A 30 -10.84 8.39 37.75
C ALA A 30 -10.09 7.46 36.76
N PRO A 31 -10.54 6.22 36.50
CA PRO A 31 -9.91 5.35 35.49
C PRO A 31 -9.94 5.94 34.08
N GLU A 32 -11.01 6.67 33.72
CA GLU A 32 -11.14 7.32 32.42
C GLU A 32 -10.19 8.51 32.27
N LYS A 33 -10.02 9.32 33.31
CA LYS A 33 -9.06 10.44 33.33
C LYS A 33 -7.62 9.95 33.20
N GLU A 34 -7.28 8.87 33.90
CA GLU A 34 -5.97 8.23 33.78
C GLU A 34 -5.75 7.71 32.36
N PHE A 35 -6.73 6.99 31.82
CA PHE A 35 -6.68 6.50 30.44
C PHE A 35 -6.49 7.62 29.42
N GLN A 36 -7.24 8.72 29.53
CA GLN A 36 -7.08 9.88 28.66
C GLN A 36 -5.67 10.49 28.76
N THR A 37 -5.10 10.56 29.95
CA THR A 37 -3.73 11.05 30.17
C THR A 37 -2.70 10.15 29.48
N LEU A 38 -2.87 8.83 29.58
CA LEU A 38 -2.01 7.85 28.89
C LEU A 38 -2.12 7.95 27.37
N MET A 39 -3.33 8.17 26.84
CA MET A 39 -3.57 8.37 25.41
C MET A 39 -2.91 9.65 24.90
N ASN A 40 -3.13 10.78 25.59
CA ASN A 40 -2.59 12.08 25.20
C ASN A 40 -1.06 12.16 25.33
N SER A 41 -0.47 11.38 26.25
CA SER A 41 0.99 11.27 26.38
C SER A 41 1.63 10.27 25.41
N GLY A 42 0.84 9.58 24.58
CA GLY A 42 1.32 8.56 23.66
C GLY A 42 1.79 7.27 24.33
N ASN A 43 1.48 7.07 25.61
CA ASN A 43 1.82 5.84 26.35
C ASN A 43 0.80 4.72 26.05
N TYR A 44 0.73 4.32 24.78
CA TYR A 44 -0.28 3.39 24.26
C TYR A 44 -0.23 2.00 24.91
N LYS A 45 0.94 1.57 25.40
CA LYS A 45 1.06 0.29 26.10
C LYS A 45 0.31 0.27 27.42
N HIS A 46 0.53 1.30 28.24
CA HIS A 46 -0.18 1.42 29.52
C HIS A 46 -1.65 1.75 29.30
N ALA A 47 -1.98 2.56 28.28
CA ALA A 47 -3.38 2.81 27.91
C ALA A 47 -4.11 1.52 27.53
N LEU A 48 -3.48 0.61 26.78
CA LEU A 48 -4.08 -0.70 26.44
C LEU A 48 -4.33 -1.55 27.69
N MET A 49 -3.41 -1.54 28.67
CA MET A 49 -3.60 -2.24 29.94
C MET A 49 -4.75 -1.66 30.77
N ALA A 50 -4.91 -0.33 30.75
CA ALA A 50 -5.98 0.38 31.44
C ALA A 50 -7.35 0.30 30.73
N TRP A 51 -7.40 -0.18 29.48
CA TRP A 51 -8.65 -0.22 28.71
C TRP A 51 -9.77 -0.98 29.42
N GLY A 52 -9.46 -2.13 30.02
CA GLY A 52 -10.45 -2.99 30.68
C GLY A 52 -11.17 -2.28 31.83
N SER A 53 -10.43 -1.57 32.68
CA SER A 53 -10.98 -0.83 33.82
C SER A 53 -11.62 0.50 33.42
N ALA A 54 -11.10 1.19 32.40
CA ALA A 54 -11.64 2.47 31.95
C ALA A 54 -12.90 2.32 31.09
N HIS A 55 -12.89 1.38 30.13
CA HIS A 55 -13.89 1.35 29.06
C HIS A 55 -14.43 -0.03 28.69
N GLY A 56 -13.85 -1.12 29.19
CA GLY A 56 -14.09 -2.49 28.70
C GLY A 56 -15.55 -2.88 28.47
N LEU A 57 -16.44 -2.60 29.42
CA LEU A 57 -17.90 -2.86 29.34
C LEU A 57 -18.76 -1.59 29.30
N SER A 58 -18.13 -0.42 29.15
CA SER A 58 -18.82 0.85 29.11
C SER A 58 -19.63 1.04 27.82
N SER A 59 -20.61 1.95 27.84
CA SER A 59 -21.32 2.38 26.63
C SER A 59 -20.36 2.96 25.59
N PHE A 60 -19.30 3.65 26.04
CA PHE A 60 -18.25 4.12 25.15
C PHE A 60 -17.48 2.96 24.51
N GLY A 61 -17.01 1.98 25.29
CA GLY A 61 -16.21 0.85 24.80
C GLY A 61 -16.92 0.01 23.74
N THR A 62 -18.24 -0.13 23.85
CA THR A 62 -19.08 -0.85 22.87
C THR A 62 -19.47 -0.01 21.65
N SER A 63 -19.34 1.33 21.73
CA SER A 63 -19.61 2.26 20.63
C SER A 63 -18.58 2.14 19.48
N ALA A 64 -18.88 2.74 18.33
CA ALA A 64 -17.93 2.81 17.21
C ALA A 64 -16.64 3.55 17.59
N ASN A 65 -16.73 4.63 18.37
CA ASN A 65 -15.56 5.38 18.85
C ASN A 65 -14.71 4.55 19.82
N GLY A 66 -15.33 3.80 20.72
CA GLY A 66 -14.63 2.90 21.64
C GLY A 66 -13.90 1.81 20.88
N LYS A 67 -14.60 1.11 19.97
CA LYS A 67 -13.98 0.08 19.11
C LYS A 67 -12.83 0.63 18.28
N ALA A 68 -13.00 1.80 17.65
CA ALA A 68 -11.94 2.42 16.86
C ALA A 68 -10.77 2.94 17.72
N THR A 69 -10.99 3.28 18.99
CA THR A 69 -9.92 3.65 19.95
C THR A 69 -9.16 2.41 20.41
N LEU A 70 -9.85 1.33 20.75
CA LEU A 70 -9.21 0.06 21.08
C LEU A 70 -8.41 -0.47 19.88
N ALA A 71 -8.97 -0.40 18.68
CA ALA A 71 -8.27 -0.73 17.44
C ALA A 71 -6.97 0.07 17.30
N TRP A 72 -6.97 1.35 17.67
CA TRP A 72 -5.77 2.20 17.61
C TRP A 72 -4.72 1.73 18.60
N LEU A 73 -5.13 1.40 19.82
CA LEU A 73 -4.24 0.83 20.83
C LEU A 73 -3.62 -0.50 20.38
N LEU A 74 -4.42 -1.40 19.82
CA LEU A 74 -3.91 -2.65 19.26
C LEU A 74 -2.88 -2.39 18.16
N TYR A 75 -3.19 -1.46 17.26
CA TYR A 75 -2.31 -1.08 16.15
C TYR A 75 -0.97 -0.52 16.65
N GLN A 76 -1.00 0.41 17.60
CA GLN A 76 0.20 1.02 18.19
C GLN A 76 1.04 0.03 19.02
N ASN A 77 0.43 -1.05 19.53
CA ASN A 77 1.11 -2.08 20.32
C ASN A 77 1.50 -3.33 19.51
N GLY A 78 1.72 -3.17 18.19
CA GLY A 78 2.25 -4.24 17.33
C GLY A 78 1.23 -5.26 16.85
N MET A 79 -0.06 -5.10 17.18
CA MET A 79 -1.15 -5.93 16.69
C MET A 79 -1.88 -5.25 15.53
N ALA A 80 -1.12 -4.83 14.52
CA ALA A 80 -1.61 -4.01 13.41
C ALA A 80 -2.78 -4.65 12.66
N LEU A 81 -2.71 -5.95 12.34
CA LEU A 81 -3.79 -6.66 11.64
C LEU A 81 -5.09 -6.67 12.44
N SER A 82 -5.03 -6.97 13.75
CA SER A 82 -6.19 -6.97 14.63
C SER A 82 -6.79 -5.56 14.79
N GLY A 83 -5.94 -4.53 14.90
CA GLY A 83 -6.39 -3.15 14.91
C GLY A 83 -7.07 -2.74 13.61
N LEU A 84 -6.49 -3.08 12.47
CA LEU A 84 -7.05 -2.79 11.15
C LEU A 84 -8.38 -3.53 10.93
N ASP A 85 -8.47 -4.81 11.26
CA ASP A 85 -9.72 -5.58 11.14
C ASP A 85 -10.83 -4.96 12.00
N MET A 86 -10.50 -4.63 13.25
CA MET A 86 -11.44 -4.00 14.17
C MET A 86 -11.92 -2.64 13.67
N VAL A 87 -11.05 -1.73 13.23
CA VAL A 87 -11.49 -0.42 12.74
C VAL A 87 -12.30 -0.53 11.45
N LEU A 88 -11.92 -1.43 10.53
CA LEU A 88 -12.63 -1.63 9.26
C LEU A 88 -14.04 -2.22 9.48
N SER A 89 -14.29 -2.88 10.61
CA SER A 89 -15.63 -3.32 11.02
C SER A 89 -16.55 -2.19 11.51
N THR A 90 -16.00 -1.01 11.81
CA THR A 90 -16.78 0.16 12.28
C THR A 90 -17.34 0.97 11.11
N ASN A 91 -18.34 1.82 11.37
CA ASN A 91 -18.80 2.79 10.39
C ASN A 91 -18.02 4.11 10.53
N PRO A 92 -17.22 4.54 9.54
CA PRO A 92 -16.42 5.77 9.62
C PRO A 92 -17.28 7.03 9.83
N LYS A 93 -18.55 7.02 9.39
CA LYS A 93 -19.47 8.16 9.59
C LYS A 93 -19.89 8.35 11.04
N SER A 94 -19.77 7.31 11.86
CA SER A 94 -20.08 7.35 13.30
C SER A 94 -18.87 7.68 14.17
N LEU A 95 -17.69 7.84 13.55
CA LEU A 95 -16.48 8.17 14.29
C LEU A 95 -16.39 9.66 14.56
N ASN A 96 -15.81 10.00 15.70
CA ASN A 96 -15.37 11.35 16.01
C ASN A 96 -14.41 11.84 14.90
N ALA A 97 -14.52 13.12 14.54
CA ALA A 97 -13.77 13.70 13.43
C ALA A 97 -12.24 13.58 13.60
N GLN A 98 -11.72 13.76 14.81
CA GLN A 98 -10.29 13.61 15.09
C GLN A 98 -9.84 12.16 14.90
N LEU A 99 -10.56 11.21 15.50
CA LEU A 99 -10.26 9.78 15.38
C LEU A 99 -10.36 9.28 13.93
N LEU A 100 -11.38 9.76 13.20
CA LEU A 100 -11.52 9.46 11.77
C LEU A 100 -10.31 9.98 10.99
N GLN A 101 -9.83 11.19 11.28
CA GLN A 101 -8.68 11.76 10.59
C GLN A 101 -7.38 11.00 10.89
N THR A 102 -7.18 10.57 12.13
CA THR A 102 -6.08 9.68 12.52
C THR A 102 -6.10 8.40 11.68
N TRP A 103 -7.25 7.72 11.62
CA TRP A 103 -7.39 6.49 10.84
C TRP A 103 -7.28 6.71 9.34
N LYS A 104 -7.77 7.83 8.79
CA LYS A 104 -7.56 8.16 7.38
C LYS A 104 -6.07 8.23 7.05
N THR A 105 -5.32 8.96 7.87
CA THR A 105 -3.88 9.09 7.70
C THR A 105 -3.21 7.72 7.77
N GLU A 106 -3.61 6.89 8.72
CA GLU A 106 -2.95 5.60 8.91
C GLU A 106 -3.32 4.55 7.86
N LEU A 107 -4.58 4.50 7.42
CA LEU A 107 -4.97 3.64 6.30
C LEU A 107 -4.29 4.05 4.99
N LYS A 108 -4.03 5.34 4.79
CA LYS A 108 -3.26 5.83 3.63
C LYS A 108 -1.82 5.31 3.63
N ASN A 109 -1.21 5.18 4.81
CA ASN A 109 0.19 4.74 4.95
C ASN A 109 0.34 3.23 5.17
N SER A 110 -0.72 2.54 5.56
CA SER A 110 -0.71 1.11 5.88
C SER A 110 -0.38 0.26 4.65
N ILE A 111 0.74 -0.46 4.71
CA ILE A 111 1.15 -1.39 3.66
C ILE A 111 0.10 -2.48 3.40
N TRP A 112 -0.62 -2.94 4.44
CA TRP A 112 -1.67 -3.95 4.33
C TRP A 112 -2.84 -3.47 3.47
N ILE A 113 -3.21 -2.20 3.62
CA ILE A 113 -4.27 -1.56 2.83
C ILE A 113 -3.76 -1.24 1.44
N GLN A 114 -2.57 -0.67 1.33
CA GLN A 114 -2.00 -0.27 0.03
C GLN A 114 -1.72 -1.48 -0.88
N LYS A 115 -1.20 -2.58 -0.34
CA LYS A 115 -0.99 -3.83 -1.10
C LYS A 115 -2.29 -4.60 -1.35
N GLY A 116 -3.41 -4.19 -0.76
CA GLY A 116 -4.70 -4.87 -0.91
C GLY A 116 -4.76 -6.22 -0.18
N TRP A 117 -3.86 -6.45 0.78
CA TRP A 117 -3.87 -7.65 1.63
C TRP A 117 -5.05 -7.66 2.60
N MET A 118 -5.54 -6.48 2.97
CA MET A 118 -6.80 -6.30 3.67
C MET A 118 -7.74 -5.43 2.84
N GLN A 119 -8.90 -5.96 2.47
CA GLN A 119 -9.86 -5.25 1.64
C GLN A 119 -10.72 -4.30 2.47
N THR A 120 -10.89 -3.07 1.98
CA THR A 120 -11.84 -2.13 2.55
C THR A 120 -13.26 -2.44 2.06
N ALA A 121 -14.24 -2.25 2.93
CA ALA A 121 -15.65 -2.50 2.62
C ALA A 121 -16.54 -1.33 3.05
N GLY A 122 -17.79 -1.32 2.56
CA GLY A 122 -18.81 -0.36 2.97
C GLY A 122 -18.37 1.10 2.87
N ALA A 123 -18.60 1.87 3.94
CA ALA A 123 -18.25 3.29 3.98
C ALA A 123 -16.73 3.55 4.06
N TRP A 124 -15.92 2.59 4.52
CA TRP A 124 -14.45 2.71 4.46
C TRP A 124 -13.94 2.66 3.03
N LYS A 125 -14.54 1.80 2.19
CA LYS A 125 -14.21 1.70 0.77
C LYS A 125 -14.44 3.01 0.01
N ALA A 126 -15.46 3.78 0.40
CA ALA A 126 -15.71 5.10 -0.17
C ALA A 126 -14.60 6.12 0.18
N LEU A 127 -13.90 5.93 1.30
CA LEU A 127 -12.76 6.76 1.71
C LEU A 127 -11.44 6.28 1.11
N TYR A 128 -11.22 4.97 1.12
CA TYR A 128 -10.03 4.32 0.57
C TYR A 128 -10.45 3.11 -0.25
N ASN A 129 -10.55 3.25 -1.56
CA ASN A 129 -10.77 2.10 -2.42
C ASN A 129 -9.44 1.41 -2.73
N ASN A 130 -9.29 0.19 -2.23
CA ASN A 130 -8.13 -0.66 -2.49
C ASN A 130 -8.48 -1.97 -3.22
N ASP A 131 -9.64 -2.01 -3.88
CA ASP A 131 -10.02 -3.13 -4.73
C ASP A 131 -8.93 -3.44 -5.76
N ALA A 132 -8.85 -4.71 -6.13
CA ALA A 132 -8.12 -5.11 -7.32
C ALA A 132 -8.72 -4.44 -8.57
N VAL A 133 -7.88 -3.81 -9.37
CA VAL A 133 -8.29 -3.25 -10.66
C VAL A 133 -8.50 -4.40 -11.64
N ASN A 134 -9.76 -4.70 -11.95
CA ASN A 134 -10.13 -5.69 -12.96
C ASN A 134 -10.52 -4.99 -14.26
N ILE A 135 -9.52 -4.69 -15.11
CA ILE A 135 -9.75 -4.18 -16.46
C ILE A 135 -9.30 -5.22 -17.49
N GLN A 136 -10.11 -5.40 -18.53
CA GLN A 136 -9.72 -6.14 -19.72
C GLN A 136 -9.16 -5.14 -20.74
N ILE A 137 -7.94 -5.38 -21.21
CA ILE A 137 -7.32 -4.59 -22.28
C ILE A 137 -7.26 -5.50 -23.51
N LYS A 138 -8.13 -5.21 -24.49
CA LYS A 138 -8.19 -5.94 -25.77
C LYS A 138 -7.86 -5.04 -26.95
N SER A 139 -7.85 -3.73 -26.74
CA SER A 139 -7.63 -2.72 -27.77
C SER A 139 -6.92 -1.49 -27.22
N ARG A 140 -6.35 -0.67 -28.11
CA ARG A 140 -5.81 0.65 -27.78
C ARG A 140 -6.84 1.56 -27.10
N ARG A 141 -8.11 1.46 -27.49
CA ARG A 141 -9.21 2.22 -26.89
C ARG A 141 -9.38 1.88 -25.41
N ASP A 142 -9.18 0.62 -25.03
CA ASP A 142 -9.27 0.20 -23.63
C ASP A 142 -8.13 0.77 -22.80
N ILE A 143 -6.91 0.83 -23.36
CA ILE A 143 -5.77 1.51 -22.72
C ILE A 143 -6.08 2.99 -22.50
N GLN A 144 -6.60 3.68 -23.52
CA GLN A 144 -6.95 5.10 -23.39
C GLN A 144 -8.02 5.32 -22.31
N LYS A 145 -9.03 4.45 -22.22
CA LYS A 145 -10.01 4.49 -21.14
C LYS A 145 -9.36 4.29 -19.78
N ALA A 146 -8.45 3.34 -19.64
CA ALA A 146 -7.74 3.07 -18.39
C ALA A 146 -6.82 4.23 -17.97
N LEU A 147 -6.14 4.88 -18.93
CA LEU A 147 -5.37 6.11 -18.68
C LEU A 147 -6.29 7.24 -18.20
N ALA A 148 -7.41 7.47 -18.88
CA ALA A 148 -8.39 8.48 -18.48
C ALA A 148 -9.01 8.19 -17.11
N GLN A 149 -9.20 6.91 -16.75
CA GLN A 149 -9.61 6.52 -15.40
C GLN A 149 -8.55 6.87 -14.36
N ALA A 150 -7.26 6.64 -14.66
CA ALA A 150 -6.17 7.02 -13.77
C ALA A 150 -6.09 8.54 -13.60
N ASP A 151 -6.30 9.32 -14.66
CA ASP A 151 -6.27 10.78 -14.61
C ASP A 151 -7.41 11.38 -13.78
N LYS A 152 -8.57 10.70 -13.73
CA LYS A 152 -9.71 11.08 -12.87
C LYS A 152 -9.47 10.84 -11.38
N LEU A 153 -8.52 9.98 -11.02
CA LEU A 153 -8.20 9.76 -9.61
C LEU A 153 -7.51 11.00 -9.01
N PRO A 154 -7.78 11.31 -7.72
CA PRO A 154 -7.11 12.39 -7.01
C PRO A 154 -5.59 12.34 -7.19
N LYS A 155 -4.95 13.52 -7.27
CA LYS A 155 -3.49 13.63 -7.49
C LYS A 155 -2.69 12.88 -6.43
N ASP A 156 -3.18 12.86 -5.19
CA ASP A 156 -2.55 12.19 -4.06
C ASP A 156 -2.85 10.69 -3.98
N ASN A 157 -3.63 10.13 -4.92
CA ASN A 157 -3.91 8.70 -5.03
C ASN A 157 -2.94 8.00 -5.99
N ALA A 158 -1.63 8.11 -5.71
CA ALA A 158 -0.58 7.50 -6.53
C ALA A 158 -0.77 5.98 -6.70
N ASN A 159 -1.16 5.29 -5.63
CA ASN A 159 -1.31 3.84 -5.62
C ASN A 159 -2.52 3.35 -6.43
N GLY A 160 -3.65 4.05 -6.39
CA GLY A 160 -4.79 3.74 -7.25
C GLY A 160 -4.45 3.90 -8.73
N LYS A 161 -3.72 4.97 -9.08
CA LYS A 161 -3.23 5.20 -10.45
C LYS A 161 -2.25 4.12 -10.89
N ALA A 162 -1.31 3.75 -10.01
CA ALA A 162 -0.30 2.73 -10.28
C ALA A 162 -0.91 1.36 -10.59
N ARG A 163 -2.03 0.97 -9.97
CA ARG A 163 -2.71 -0.30 -10.32
C ARG A 163 -3.25 -0.30 -11.75
N LEU A 164 -3.79 0.83 -12.23
CA LEU A 164 -4.24 0.99 -13.62
C LEU A 164 -3.05 1.00 -14.59
N TRP A 165 -2.02 1.78 -14.29
CA TRP A 165 -0.80 1.83 -15.10
C TRP A 165 -0.10 0.48 -15.17
N TRP A 166 -0.06 -0.29 -14.08
CA TRP A 166 0.51 -1.63 -14.08
C TRP A 166 -0.24 -2.60 -15.00
N LYS A 167 -1.57 -2.51 -15.05
CA LYS A 167 -2.39 -3.30 -15.99
C LYS A 167 -2.12 -2.90 -17.43
N ILE A 168 -1.98 -1.60 -17.71
CA ILE A 168 -1.58 -1.11 -19.04
C ILE A 168 -0.20 -1.65 -19.40
N ALA A 169 0.77 -1.54 -18.50
CA ALA A 169 2.14 -1.97 -18.74
C ALA A 169 2.27 -3.46 -19.03
N THR A 170 1.47 -4.30 -18.36
CA THR A 170 1.55 -5.77 -18.49
C THR A 170 0.69 -6.32 -19.63
N LEU A 171 -0.41 -5.66 -20.00
CA LEU A 171 -1.32 -6.14 -21.06
C LEU A 171 -1.13 -5.42 -22.39
N GLY A 172 -0.67 -4.17 -22.40
CA GLY A 172 -0.44 -3.40 -23.62
C GLY A 172 0.54 -4.05 -24.60
N PRO A 173 1.64 -4.69 -24.16
CA PRO A 173 2.56 -5.34 -25.08
C PRO A 173 1.94 -6.54 -25.82
N LEU A 174 0.89 -7.17 -25.26
CA LEU A 174 0.18 -8.29 -25.88
C LEU A 174 -0.66 -7.88 -27.09
N ILE A 175 -1.02 -6.59 -27.19
CA ILE A 175 -1.76 -6.03 -28.32
C ILE A 175 -0.90 -5.04 -29.13
N ASN A 176 0.43 -5.19 -29.04
CA ASN A 176 1.42 -4.35 -29.73
C ASN A 176 1.38 -2.86 -29.36
N GLU A 177 0.85 -2.50 -28.19
CA GLU A 177 0.83 -1.13 -27.68
C GLU A 177 2.03 -0.87 -26.75
N ILE A 178 3.23 -1.06 -27.29
CA ILE A 178 4.52 -0.98 -26.56
C ILE A 178 4.73 0.42 -25.98
N ASP A 179 4.56 1.49 -26.78
CA ASP A 179 4.84 2.86 -26.33
C ASP A 179 3.92 3.31 -25.19
N LEU A 180 2.65 2.90 -25.21
CA LEU A 180 1.71 3.19 -24.12
C LEU A 180 2.09 2.45 -22.84
N SER A 181 2.63 1.24 -22.99
CA SER A 181 3.12 0.43 -21.87
C SER A 181 4.36 1.06 -21.22
N LEU A 182 5.32 1.52 -22.04
CA LEU A 182 6.49 2.26 -21.57
C LEU A 182 6.09 3.58 -20.89
N LYS A 183 5.12 4.31 -21.46
CA LYS A 183 4.56 5.52 -20.85
C LYS A 183 3.96 5.22 -19.47
N ALA A 184 3.19 4.15 -19.33
CA ALA A 184 2.59 3.76 -18.07
C ALA A 184 3.65 3.44 -17.01
N LEU A 185 4.70 2.70 -17.37
CA LEU A 185 5.83 2.41 -16.46
C LEU A 185 6.59 3.68 -16.05
N LYS A 186 6.82 4.61 -16.98
CA LYS A 186 7.43 5.91 -16.65
C LYS A 186 6.61 6.66 -15.61
N LEU A 187 5.30 6.79 -15.82
CA LEU A 187 4.38 7.42 -14.86
C LEU A 187 4.43 6.73 -13.50
N MET A 188 4.50 5.39 -13.46
CA MET A 188 4.64 4.66 -12.21
C MET A 188 5.95 5.01 -11.47
N ARG A 189 7.09 5.05 -12.17
CA ARG A 189 8.40 5.40 -11.58
C ARG A 189 8.38 6.80 -10.97
N GLU A 190 7.70 7.74 -11.62
CA GLU A 190 7.66 9.15 -11.23
C GLU A 190 6.58 9.45 -10.16
N SER A 191 5.64 8.53 -9.93
CA SER A 191 4.46 8.79 -9.08
C SER A 191 4.68 8.65 -7.57
N GLY A 192 5.80 8.09 -7.12
CA GLY A 192 6.01 7.76 -5.70
C GLY A 192 5.10 6.64 -5.17
N GLN A 193 4.48 5.86 -6.06
CA GLN A 193 3.66 4.71 -5.69
C GLN A 193 4.48 3.63 -4.95
N THR A 194 3.82 2.86 -4.09
CA THR A 194 4.44 1.80 -3.28
C THR A 194 3.85 0.41 -3.52
N VAL A 195 2.83 0.30 -4.38
CA VAL A 195 2.07 -0.94 -4.61
C VAL A 195 2.81 -1.95 -5.48
N VAL A 196 3.59 -1.51 -6.46
CA VAL A 196 4.45 -2.35 -7.28
C VAL A 196 5.90 -2.08 -6.92
N GLY A 197 6.70 -3.14 -6.74
CA GLY A 197 8.12 -3.00 -6.40
C GLY A 197 8.92 -2.29 -7.49
N ALA A 198 9.94 -1.53 -7.11
CA ALA A 198 10.81 -0.85 -8.09
C ALA A 198 11.52 -1.88 -9.00
N ASP A 199 11.91 -3.02 -8.43
CA ASP A 199 12.46 -4.17 -9.15
C ASP A 199 11.49 -4.76 -10.18
N GLN A 200 10.21 -4.92 -9.81
CA GLN A 200 9.15 -5.37 -10.73
C GLN A 200 8.95 -4.37 -11.87
N ILE A 201 8.98 -3.08 -11.58
CA ILE A 201 8.88 -2.02 -12.60
C ILE A 201 10.08 -2.05 -13.53
N SER A 202 11.31 -2.14 -13.01
CA SER A 202 12.53 -2.18 -13.81
C SER A 202 12.60 -3.43 -14.70
N SER A 203 12.24 -4.61 -14.15
CA SER A 203 12.16 -5.85 -14.93
C SER A 203 11.12 -5.77 -16.04
N ALA A 204 9.91 -5.27 -15.74
CA ALA A 204 8.88 -5.08 -16.77
C ALA A 204 9.31 -4.06 -17.83
N TYR A 205 9.95 -2.96 -17.43
CA TYR A 205 10.46 -1.94 -18.34
C TYR A 205 11.50 -2.51 -19.31
N ALA A 206 12.43 -3.31 -18.78
CA ALA A 206 13.45 -3.99 -19.57
C ALA A 206 12.86 -4.96 -20.59
N ARG A 207 11.90 -5.81 -20.18
CA ARG A 207 11.19 -6.74 -21.08
C ARG A 207 10.47 -6.03 -22.22
N ILE A 208 9.83 -4.90 -21.94
CA ILE A 208 9.10 -4.14 -22.97
C ILE A 208 10.05 -3.43 -23.93
N LEU A 209 11.18 -2.88 -23.44
CA LEU A 209 12.24 -2.32 -24.28
C LEU A 209 12.85 -3.39 -25.19
N TYR A 210 13.05 -4.60 -24.65
CA TYR A 210 13.53 -5.73 -25.43
C TYR A 210 12.55 -6.09 -26.57
N GLN A 211 11.25 -6.17 -26.27
CA GLN A 211 10.21 -6.39 -27.28
C GLN A 211 10.17 -5.27 -28.34
N LYS A 212 10.49 -4.03 -27.95
CA LYS A 212 10.63 -2.88 -28.86
C LYS A 212 11.85 -2.99 -29.78
N GLY A 213 12.82 -3.85 -29.44
CA GLY A 213 14.11 -3.96 -30.13
C GLY A 213 15.18 -3.00 -29.61
N ASP A 214 14.94 -2.30 -28.50
CA ASP A 214 15.92 -1.40 -27.86
C ASP A 214 16.74 -2.19 -26.83
N LEU A 215 17.67 -2.99 -27.35
CA LEU A 215 18.43 -3.96 -26.55
C LEU A 215 19.34 -3.30 -25.53
N GLU A 216 20.01 -2.21 -25.89
CA GLU A 216 20.92 -1.51 -24.99
C GLU A 216 20.17 -0.92 -23.80
N ALA A 217 19.03 -0.26 -24.06
CA ALA A 217 18.18 0.26 -22.99
C ALA A 217 17.59 -0.87 -22.14
N ALA A 218 17.20 -1.99 -22.74
CA ALA A 218 16.70 -3.16 -22.02
C ALA A 218 17.75 -3.72 -21.06
N LEU A 219 18.99 -3.93 -21.51
CA LEU A 219 20.09 -4.40 -20.68
C LEU A 219 20.38 -3.44 -19.52
N LYS A 220 20.37 -2.14 -19.78
CA LYS A 220 20.53 -1.11 -18.74
C LYS A 220 19.42 -1.21 -17.70
N ALA A 221 18.17 -1.38 -18.13
CA ALA A 221 17.03 -1.53 -17.23
C ALA A 221 17.09 -2.82 -16.39
N PHE A 222 17.54 -3.96 -16.94
CA PHE A 222 17.76 -5.18 -16.15
C PHE A 222 18.84 -5.01 -15.08
N ASN A 223 19.84 -4.16 -15.32
CA ASN A 223 20.88 -3.86 -14.32
C ASN A 223 20.35 -3.02 -13.15
N GLU A 224 19.18 -2.39 -13.28
CA GLU A 224 18.52 -1.68 -12.17
C GLU A 224 17.84 -2.65 -11.18
N VAL A 225 17.68 -3.93 -11.53
CA VAL A 225 17.11 -4.94 -10.62
C VAL A 225 18.17 -5.35 -9.57
N PRO A 226 17.93 -5.09 -8.27
CA PRO A 226 18.93 -5.32 -7.22
C PRO A 226 19.16 -6.81 -6.98
N LYS A 227 20.39 -7.17 -6.58
CA LYS A 227 20.78 -8.57 -6.26
C LYS A 227 19.92 -9.22 -5.17
N SER A 228 19.33 -8.42 -4.30
CA SER A 228 18.43 -8.86 -3.23
C SER A 228 17.01 -9.14 -3.70
N SER A 229 16.63 -8.76 -4.93
CA SER A 229 15.31 -9.05 -5.49
C SER A 229 15.21 -10.53 -5.87
N ASN A 230 14.02 -11.09 -5.69
CA ASN A 230 13.68 -12.42 -6.21
C ASN A 230 13.69 -12.47 -7.76
N LEU A 231 13.61 -11.32 -8.43
CA LEU A 231 13.69 -11.20 -9.89
C LEU A 231 15.13 -11.09 -10.41
N TRP A 232 16.13 -11.05 -9.53
CA TRP A 232 17.52 -10.83 -9.95
C TRP A 232 18.02 -11.95 -10.87
N ILE A 233 17.75 -13.22 -10.54
CA ILE A 233 18.18 -14.37 -11.35
C ILE A 233 17.54 -14.31 -12.73
N GLU A 234 16.22 -14.12 -12.80
CA GLU A 234 15.50 -13.93 -14.08
C GLU A 234 16.12 -12.79 -14.89
N SER A 235 16.44 -11.68 -14.24
CA SER A 235 17.07 -10.54 -14.92
C SER A 235 18.48 -10.85 -15.41
N VAL A 236 19.26 -11.69 -14.73
CA VAL A 236 20.58 -12.18 -15.22
C VAL A 236 20.39 -13.07 -16.45
N GLU A 237 19.41 -13.96 -16.41
CA GLU A 237 19.11 -14.86 -17.53
C GLU A 237 18.67 -14.08 -18.76
N GLU A 238 17.79 -13.11 -18.62
CA GLU A 238 17.31 -12.26 -19.72
C GLU A 238 18.40 -11.38 -20.32
N ARG A 239 19.43 -11.00 -19.54
CA ARG A 239 20.63 -10.32 -20.06
C ARG A 239 21.51 -11.22 -20.94
N ARG A 240 21.41 -12.55 -20.78
CA ARG A 240 22.20 -13.54 -21.51
C ARG A 240 21.50 -14.08 -22.75
N LEU A 241 20.20 -13.84 -22.90
CA LEU A 241 19.47 -14.25 -24.09
C LEU A 241 20.01 -13.46 -25.29
N ASP A 242 20.57 -14.17 -26.26
CA ASP A 242 20.86 -13.60 -27.57
C ASP A 242 19.57 -13.00 -28.14
N PRO A 243 19.65 -11.83 -28.82
CA PRO A 243 18.47 -11.19 -29.37
C PRO A 243 17.70 -12.19 -30.23
N PRO A 244 16.35 -12.21 -30.20
CA PRO A 244 15.59 -13.02 -31.12
C PRO A 244 16.09 -12.64 -32.51
N ALA A 245 16.73 -13.59 -33.19
CA ALA A 245 17.16 -13.45 -34.56
C ALA A 245 16.02 -12.75 -35.28
N GLN A 246 16.27 -11.52 -35.75
CA GLN A 246 15.30 -10.72 -36.49
C GLN A 246 14.61 -11.70 -37.42
N ARG A 247 13.37 -12.09 -37.10
CA ARG A 247 12.61 -12.92 -38.01
C ARG A 247 12.35 -12.00 -39.18
N ARG A 248 13.25 -12.09 -40.15
CA ARG A 248 13.11 -11.59 -41.50
C ARG A 248 11.90 -12.31 -42.09
N PHE A 249 10.72 -11.89 -41.68
CA PHE A 249 9.57 -12.00 -42.53
C PHE A 249 9.75 -10.89 -43.56
N ARG A 250 10.00 -11.36 -44.78
CA ARG A 250 10.02 -10.59 -46.02
C ARG A 250 8.76 -9.76 -46.16
#